data_AF-A0AAX2UNM0-F1
#
_entry.id   AF-A0AAX2UNM0-F1
#
_cell.length_a   1.000
_cell.length_b   1.000
_cell.length_c   1.000
_cell.angle_alpha   90.00
_cell.angle_beta   90.00
_cell.angle_gamma   90.00
#
_symmetry.space_group_name_H-M   'P 1'
#
loop_
_entity.id
_entity.type
_entity.pdbx_description
1 polymer ?
#
loop_
_entity_poly.entity_id
_entity_poly.type
_entity_poly.pdbx_seq_one_letter_code
_entity_poly.pdbx_strand_id
1 'polypeptide(L)'
;MKHDEVITRAIAQASSNGEPNKGIGAVGATNRMAKNYWDRRLGLKEVCALLNVTVSALKVGIATGTLPDGRPCPKVVAVTGSRAIFFDGIEVKAAMHGMRVEDLVEDMKLDGLL
;
A
#
# COMPACT_ATOMS: atom_id res chain seq x y z
N MET A 1 -6.46 18.52 -10.09
CA MET A 1 -5.54 17.37 -10.18
C MET A 1 -6.36 16.15 -10.55
N LYS A 2 -6.38 15.77 -11.84
CA LYS A 2 -7.32 14.78 -12.39
C LYS A 2 -6.62 13.43 -12.36
N HIS A 3 -7.25 12.40 -11.81
CA HIS A 3 -6.89 10.97 -11.73
C HIS A 3 -5.59 10.45 -12.40
N ASP A 4 -5.28 10.87 -13.62
CA ASP A 4 -4.02 10.61 -14.34
C ASP A 4 -2.76 10.84 -13.49
N GLU A 5 -2.65 12.00 -12.83
CA GLU A 5 -1.46 12.33 -12.04
C GLU A 5 -1.24 11.36 -10.87
N VAL A 6 -2.33 10.94 -10.21
CA VAL A 6 -2.28 9.97 -9.12
C VAL A 6 -1.84 8.61 -9.64
N ILE A 7 -2.32 8.21 -10.83
CA ILE A 7 -1.92 6.94 -11.46
C ILE A 7 -0.44 7.01 -11.86
N THR A 8 0.02 8.11 -12.46
CA THR A 8 1.44 8.29 -12.82
C THR A 8 2.34 8.22 -11.58
N ARG A 9 1.94 8.85 -10.47
CA ARG A 9 2.67 8.78 -9.19
C ARG A 9 2.67 7.38 -8.60
N ALA A 10 1.51 6.72 -8.61
CA ALA A 10 1.37 5.33 -8.15
C ALA A 10 2.23 4.36 -8.97
N ILE A 11 2.31 4.54 -10.30
CA ILE A 11 3.17 3.76 -11.19
C ILE A 11 4.64 4.05 -10.89
N ALA A 12 5.02 5.31 -10.73
CA ALA A 12 6.39 5.71 -10.40
C ALA A 12 6.85 5.09 -9.06
N GLN A 13 5.98 5.14 -8.05
CA GLN A 13 6.22 4.56 -6.74
C GLN A 13 6.30 3.02 -6.76
N ALA A 14 5.45 2.35 -7.56
CA ALA A 14 5.56 0.91 -7.76
C ALA A 14 6.86 0.52 -8.49
N SER A 15 7.29 1.35 -9.45
CA SER A 15 8.48 1.10 -10.26
C SER A 15 9.78 1.31 -9.48
N SER A 16 9.83 2.29 -8.56
CA SER A 16 11.02 2.56 -7.73
C SER A 16 11.35 1.46 -6.72
N ASN A 17 10.38 0.62 -6.37
CA ASN A 17 10.53 -0.39 -5.33
C ASN A 17 10.90 -1.79 -5.86
N GLY A 18 11.25 -1.91 -7.14
CA GLY A 18 11.73 -3.16 -7.73
C GLY A 18 10.63 -4.21 -7.87
N GLU A 19 9.66 -3.97 -8.74
CA GLU A 19 9.11 -4.94 -9.72
C GLU A 19 7.92 -4.32 -10.46
N PRO A 20 8.16 -3.56 -11.55
CA PRO A 20 7.12 -3.35 -12.54
C PRO A 20 7.10 -4.55 -13.50
N ASN A 21 6.54 -5.71 -13.10
CA ASN A 21 5.82 -6.66 -13.99
C ASN A 21 5.76 -8.11 -13.48
N LYS A 22 4.53 -8.61 -13.28
CA LYS A 22 4.05 -9.87 -13.87
C LYS A 22 2.55 -10.03 -13.63
N GLY A 23 1.74 -9.70 -14.63
CA GLY A 23 0.42 -10.29 -14.81
C GLY A 23 -0.69 -9.78 -13.88
N ILE A 24 -1.83 -9.49 -14.52
CA ILE A 24 -3.16 -9.33 -13.93
C ILE A 24 -3.54 -10.53 -13.01
N GLY A 25 -2.77 -11.62 -12.99
CA GLY A 25 -2.90 -12.77 -12.08
C GLY A 25 -1.99 -12.79 -10.83
N ALA A 26 -0.98 -11.93 -10.69
CA ALA A 26 -0.05 -11.99 -9.54
C ALA A 26 -0.70 -11.54 -8.23
N VAL A 27 -1.58 -10.54 -8.25
CA VAL A 27 -2.27 -10.07 -7.02
C VAL A 27 -3.06 -11.21 -6.36
N GLY A 28 -3.75 -12.01 -7.15
CA GLY A 28 -4.48 -13.19 -6.67
C GLY A 28 -3.56 -14.33 -6.22
N ALA A 29 -2.41 -14.51 -6.88
CA ALA A 29 -1.41 -15.51 -6.50
C ALA A 29 -0.69 -15.16 -5.19
N THR A 30 -0.25 -13.90 -5.01
CA THR A 30 0.43 -13.42 -3.79
C THR A 30 -0.50 -13.51 -2.58
N ASN A 31 -1.78 -13.12 -2.71
CA ASN A 31 -2.74 -13.25 -1.62
C ASN A 31 -3.01 -14.71 -1.20
N ARG A 32 -2.85 -15.69 -2.10
CA ARG A 32 -2.99 -17.13 -1.76
C ARG A 32 -1.78 -17.70 -1.02
N MET A 33 -0.61 -17.08 -1.13
CA MET A 33 0.62 -17.54 -0.47
C MET A 33 0.94 -16.77 0.82
N ALA A 34 0.14 -15.75 1.16
CA ALA A 34 0.28 -14.97 2.39
C ALA A 34 0.03 -15.86 3.63
N LYS A 35 0.96 -15.84 4.59
CA LYS A 35 0.83 -16.62 5.83
C LYS A 35 -0.04 -15.91 6.85
N ASN A 36 -0.05 -14.57 6.82
CA ASN A 36 -0.91 -13.73 7.63
C ASN A 36 -1.64 -12.68 6.77
N TYR A 37 -2.56 -11.94 7.40
CA TYR A 37 -3.34 -10.91 6.70
C TYR A 37 -2.49 -9.77 6.12
N TRP A 38 -1.36 -9.44 6.75
CA TRP A 38 -0.52 -8.30 6.39
C TRP A 38 0.57 -8.63 5.36
N ASP A 39 0.87 -9.91 5.13
CA ASP A 39 1.76 -10.36 4.05
C ASP A 39 1.10 -10.24 2.66
N ARG A 40 -0.16 -9.82 2.62
CA ARG A 40 -0.99 -9.79 1.42
C ARG A 40 -1.01 -8.39 0.80
N ARG A 41 -1.32 -8.33 -0.49
CA ARG A 41 -1.55 -7.05 -1.19
C ARG A 41 -2.98 -6.58 -0.95
N LEU A 42 -3.12 -5.35 -0.48
CA LEU A 42 -4.41 -4.75 -0.13
C LEU A 42 -4.88 -3.81 -1.24
N GLY A 43 -6.18 -3.86 -1.55
CA GLY A 43 -6.79 -3.00 -2.56
C GLY A 43 -7.16 -1.63 -2.03
N LEU A 44 -7.27 -0.64 -2.91
CA LEU A 44 -7.60 0.76 -2.56
C LEU A 44 -8.77 0.93 -1.58
N LYS A 45 -9.91 0.27 -1.84
CA LYS A 45 -11.11 0.40 -0.98
C LYS A 45 -10.89 -0.18 0.41
N GLU A 46 -10.17 -1.29 0.50
CA GLU A 46 -9.84 -1.94 1.77
C GLU A 46 -8.88 -1.06 2.59
N VAL A 47 -7.84 -0.52 1.95
CA VAL A 47 -6.90 0.41 2.62
C VAL A 47 -7.61 1.67 3.12
N CYS A 48 -8.57 2.20 2.38
CA CYS A 48 -9.39 3.34 2.85
C CYS A 48 -10.15 3.01 4.14
N ALA A 49 -10.73 1.80 4.22
CA ALA A 49 -11.46 1.36 5.40
C ALA A 49 -10.52 1.17 6.61
N LEU A 50 -9.37 0.53 6.40
CA LEU A 50 -8.37 0.28 7.44
C LEU A 50 -7.77 1.57 8.02
N LEU A 51 -7.46 2.53 7.15
CA LEU A 51 -6.89 3.81 7.55
C LEU A 51 -7.95 4.82 8.03
N ASN A 52 -9.22 4.50 7.90
CA ASN A 52 -10.35 5.41 8.15
C ASN A 52 -10.22 6.74 7.38
N VAL A 53 -9.90 6.65 6.09
CA VAL A 53 -9.77 7.80 5.19
C VAL A 53 -10.65 7.65 3.95
N THR A 54 -11.01 8.77 3.34
CA THR A 54 -11.74 8.74 2.07
C THR A 54 -10.81 8.34 0.91
N VAL A 55 -11.39 7.79 -0.17
CA VAL A 55 -10.64 7.47 -1.39
C VAL A 55 -9.92 8.71 -1.94
N SER A 56 -10.54 9.89 -1.84
CA SER A 56 -9.94 11.15 -2.27
C SER A 56 -8.72 11.52 -1.42
N ALA A 57 -8.84 11.40 -0.09
CA ALA A 57 -7.74 11.62 0.84
C ALA A 57 -6.56 10.68 0.57
N LEU A 58 -6.83 9.39 0.37
CA LEU A 58 -5.78 8.42 0.06
C LEU A 58 -5.09 8.74 -1.28
N LYS A 59 -5.86 9.12 -2.31
CA LYS A 59 -5.29 9.54 -3.61
C LYS A 59 -4.40 10.78 -3.50
N VAL A 60 -4.78 11.75 -2.67
CA VAL A 60 -3.93 12.90 -2.37
C VAL A 60 -2.66 12.43 -1.66
N GLY A 61 -2.79 11.54 -0.67
CA GLY A 61 -1.64 10.99 0.05
C GLY A 61 -0.66 10.23 -0.84
N ILE A 62 -1.13 9.52 -1.87
CA ILE A 62 -0.27 8.89 -2.88
C ILE A 62 0.48 9.95 -3.71
N ALA A 63 -0.18 11.07 -4.03
CA ALA A 63 0.44 12.14 -4.82
C ALA A 63 1.47 12.95 -4.01
N THR A 64 1.23 13.14 -2.71
CA THR A 64 2.07 13.94 -1.81
C THR A 64 3.07 13.13 -0.99
N GLY A 65 2.85 11.83 -0.84
CA GLY A 65 3.62 10.94 0.06
C GLY A 65 3.11 10.90 1.50
N THR A 66 2.11 11.70 1.87
CA THR A 66 1.63 11.83 3.26
C THR A 66 0.11 11.95 3.30
N LEU A 67 -0.53 11.19 4.20
CA LEU A 67 -1.97 11.26 4.42
C LEU A 67 -2.37 12.63 5.03
N PRO A 68 -3.65 13.04 4.91
CA PRO A 68 -4.08 14.37 5.37
C PRO A 68 -3.94 14.61 6.87
N ASP A 69 -3.86 13.54 7.65
CA ASP A 69 -3.66 13.56 9.10
C ASP A 69 -2.18 13.54 9.51
N GLY A 70 -1.26 13.63 8.55
CA GLY A 70 0.18 13.64 8.79
C GLY A 70 0.83 12.25 8.86
N ARG A 71 0.05 11.16 8.80
CA ARG A 71 0.60 9.80 8.78
C ARG A 71 1.28 9.51 7.44
N PRO A 72 2.33 8.67 7.41
CA PRO A 72 2.96 8.27 6.15
C PRO A 72 1.94 7.56 5.25
N CYS A 73 1.94 7.88 3.95
CA CYS A 73 1.09 7.16 3.00
C CYS A 73 1.69 5.76 2.77
N PRO A 74 0.89 4.68 2.90
CA PRO A 74 1.39 3.34 2.61
C PRO A 74 1.88 3.23 1.17
N LYS A 75 2.92 2.44 0.95
CA LYS A 75 3.53 2.31 -0.37
C LYS A 75 2.64 1.56 -1.36
N VAL A 76 2.58 2.11 -2.57
CA VAL A 76 2.00 1.41 -3.72
C VAL A 76 3.00 0.38 -4.24
N VAL A 77 2.56 -0.87 -4.36
CA VAL A 77 3.39 -1.99 -4.85
C VAL A 77 2.97 -2.50 -6.21
N ALA A 78 1.73 -2.24 -6.64
CA ALA A 78 1.30 -2.60 -7.99
C ALA A 78 0.16 -1.70 -8.48
N VAL A 79 0.17 -1.45 -9.78
CA VAL A 79 -0.94 -0.84 -10.52
C VAL A 79 -1.29 -1.75 -11.69
N THR A 80 -2.54 -2.17 -11.82
CA THR A 80 -2.98 -3.01 -12.95
C THR A 80 -3.46 -2.16 -14.13
N GLY A 81 -3.45 -2.73 -15.34
CA GLY A 81 -4.00 -2.07 -16.54
C GLY A 81 -5.48 -1.67 -16.42
N SER A 82 -6.23 -2.29 -15.51
CA SER A 82 -7.60 -1.91 -15.12
C SER A 82 -7.67 -0.75 -14.11
N ARG A 83 -6.55 -0.06 -13.86
CA ARG A 83 -6.42 1.07 -12.91
C ARG A 83 -6.65 0.69 -11.44
N ALA A 84 -6.52 -0.57 -11.08
CA ALA A 84 -6.53 -0.98 -9.67
C ALA A 84 -5.16 -0.73 -9.05
N ILE A 85 -5.14 -0.12 -7.87
CA ILE A 85 -3.94 0.20 -7.09
C ILE A 85 -3.89 -0.74 -5.88
N PHE A 86 -2.73 -1.34 -5.66
CA PHE A 86 -2.46 -2.26 -4.57
C PHE A 86 -1.32 -1.76 -3.70
N PHE A 87 -1.46 -2.03 -2.41
CA PHE A 87 -0.54 -1.59 -1.35
C PHE A 87 0.04 -2.81 -0.64
N ASP A 88 1.23 -2.62 -0.08
CA ASP A 88 1.83 -3.59 0.82
C ASP A 88 1.07 -3.61 2.16
N GLY A 89 0.71 -4.79 2.66
CA GLY A 89 -0.06 -4.88 3.90
C GLY A 89 0.74 -4.43 5.14
N ILE A 90 2.04 -4.67 5.21
CA ILE A 90 2.89 -4.23 6.34
C ILE A 90 2.99 -2.71 6.36
N GLU A 91 3.12 -2.07 5.20
CA GLU A 91 3.11 -0.60 5.08
C GLU A 91 1.76 -0.01 5.49
N VAL A 92 0.66 -0.66 5.14
CA VAL A 92 -0.69 -0.24 5.58
C VAL A 92 -0.82 -0.39 7.09
N LYS A 93 -0.33 -1.49 7.67
CA LYS A 93 -0.31 -1.67 9.12
C LYS A 93 0.51 -0.58 9.82
N ALA A 94 1.69 -0.24 9.29
CA ALA A 94 2.53 0.83 9.84
C ALA A 94 1.81 2.19 9.80
N ALA A 95 1.18 2.50 8.66
CA ALA A 95 0.39 3.72 8.49
C ALA A 95 -0.84 3.76 9.43
N MET A 96 -1.46 2.61 9.76
CA MET A 96 -2.53 2.58 10.76
C MET A 96 -2.03 3.01 12.14
N HIS A 97 -0.85 2.55 12.54
CA HIS A 97 -0.24 2.89 13.82
C HIS A 97 0.49 4.26 13.81
N GLY A 98 0.61 4.91 12.65
CA GLY A 98 1.36 6.16 12.52
C GLY A 98 2.87 5.98 12.76
N MET A 99 3.37 4.76 12.59
CA MET A 99 4.75 4.38 12.83
C MET A 99 5.53 4.29 11.53
N ARG A 100 6.87 4.34 11.62
CA ARG A 100 7.69 3.94 10.49
C ARG A 100 7.61 2.43 10.33
N VAL A 101 7.79 1.97 9.10
CA VAL A 101 7.74 0.54 8.77
C VAL A 101 8.87 -0.21 9.47
N GLU A 102 10.04 0.41 9.63
CA GLU A 102 11.17 -0.17 10.35
C GLU A 102 10.80 -0.45 11.81
N ASP A 103 10.20 0.53 12.50
CA ASP A 103 9.77 0.41 13.90
C ASP A 103 8.73 -0.72 14.07
N LEU A 104 7.77 -0.80 13.15
CA LEU A 104 6.76 -1.87 13.17
C LEU A 104 7.36 -3.26 12.94
N VAL A 105 8.32 -3.37 12.01
CA VAL A 105 8.97 -4.65 11.69
C VAL A 105 9.82 -5.13 12.87
N GLU A 106 10.49 -4.21 13.58
CA GLU A 106 11.20 -4.54 14.82
C GLU A 106 10.25 -5.02 15.92
N ASP A 107 9.12 -4.33 16.13
CA ASP A 107 8.09 -4.72 17.10
C ASP A 107 7.51 -6.12 16.77
N MET A 108 7.19 -6.37 15.50
CA MET A 108 6.69 -7.67 15.04
C MET A 108 7.72 -8.80 15.18
N LYS A 109 9.03 -8.52 15.06
CA LYS A 109 10.09 -9.50 15.33
C LYS A 109 10.22 -9.80 16.82
N LEU A 110 10.10 -8.79 17.67
CA LEU A 110 10.12 -8.96 19.12
C LEU A 110 8.94 -9.81 19.61
N ASP A 111 7.78 -9.68 18.97
CA ASP A 111 6.57 -10.47 19.25
C ASP A 111 6.56 -11.87 18.60
N GLY A 112 7.58 -12.23 17.81
CA GLY A 112 7.66 -13.52 17.12
C GLY A 112 6.62 -13.72 16.01
N LEU A 113 6.12 -12.62 15.42
CA LEU A 113 5.10 -12.61 14.37
C LEU A 113 5.67 -12.60 12.94
N LEU A 114 7.00 -12.49 12.80
CA LEU A 114 7.76 -12.50 11.54
C LEU A 114 8.85 -13.59 11.54
#